data_AF-A0A2I0JHY4-F1
#
_entry.id   AF-A0A2I0JHY4-F1
#
_cell.length_a   1.000
_cell.length_b   1.000
_cell.length_c   1.000
_cell.angle_alpha   90.00
_cell.angle_beta   90.00
_cell.angle_gamma   90.00
#
_symmetry.space_group_name_H-M   'P 1'
#
loop_
_entity.id
_entity.type
_entity.pdbx_description
1 polymer ?
#
loop_
_entity_poly.entity_id
_entity_poly.type
_entity_poly.pdbx_seq_one_letter_code
_entity_poly.pdbx_strand_id
1 'polypeptide(L)'
;MWRSEPVAPADSFYQVRPECTDVPKTRFKIKAGKTLSERKWRAAFNAEGQLDIGKTLSRIHRGGIHPSIRGEVWEFLLGCYDPKSTYEEREQIRLRRR
;
A
#
# COMPACT_ATOMS: atom_id res chain seq x y z
N MET A 1 18.40 -21.94 -3.66
CA MET A 1 17.36 -21.61 -4.66
C MET A 1 16.09 -21.22 -3.91
N TRP A 2 15.76 -19.93 -3.82
CA TRP A 2 14.51 -19.51 -3.18
C TRP A 2 13.39 -19.62 -4.23
N ARG A 3 12.50 -20.61 -4.05
CA ARG A 3 11.25 -20.69 -4.84
C ARG A 3 10.48 -19.40 -4.57
N SER A 4 10.22 -18.65 -5.63
CA SER A 4 9.22 -17.60 -5.56
C SER A 4 7.88 -18.31 -5.37
N GLU A 5 7.25 -18.15 -4.21
CA GLU A 5 5.88 -18.60 -4.02
C GLU A 5 4.98 -18.02 -5.13
N PRO A 6 3.91 -18.72 -5.52
CA PRO A 6 2.96 -18.17 -6.48
C PRO A 6 2.38 -16.89 -5.88
N VAL A 7 2.81 -15.74 -6.39
CA VAL A 7 2.27 -14.46 -5.95
C VAL A 7 0.80 -14.47 -6.35
N ALA A 8 -0.09 -14.38 -5.35
CA ALA A 8 -1.54 -14.33 -5.58
C ALA A 8 -1.87 -13.28 -6.66
N PRO A 9 -2.76 -13.59 -7.61
CA PRO A 9 -3.16 -12.63 -8.64
C PRO A 9 -3.64 -11.33 -7.99
N ALA A 10 -3.25 -10.18 -8.53
CA ALA A 10 -3.69 -8.90 -7.99
C ALA A 10 -5.23 -8.78 -7.92
N ASP A 11 -5.92 -9.45 -8.83
CA ASP A 11 -7.39 -9.50 -8.91
C ASP A 11 -8.03 -10.30 -7.77
N SER A 12 -7.31 -11.18 -7.05
CA SER A 12 -7.89 -11.94 -5.94
C SER A 12 -8.13 -11.09 -4.69
N PHE A 13 -7.53 -9.91 -4.60
CA PHE A 13 -7.69 -8.99 -3.45
C PHE A 13 -8.96 -8.16 -3.53
N TYR A 14 -9.57 -8.05 -4.70
CA TYR A 14 -10.79 -7.27 -4.93
C TYR A 14 -11.82 -8.18 -5.55
N GLN A 15 -12.71 -8.71 -4.72
CA GLN A 15 -13.75 -9.61 -5.18
C GLN A 15 -14.68 -8.85 -6.14
N VAL A 16 -14.73 -9.34 -7.38
CA VAL A 16 -15.69 -8.86 -8.38
C VAL A 16 -17.04 -9.49 -8.05
N ARG A 17 -18.09 -8.66 -8.09
CA ARG A 17 -19.46 -9.14 -7.90
C ARG A 17 -19.80 -10.12 -9.03
N PRO A 18 -20.42 -11.29 -8.77
CA PRO A 18 -20.67 -12.32 -9.78
C PRO A 18 -21.43 -11.83 -11.03
N GLU A 19 -22.29 -10.83 -10.87
CA GLU A 19 -23.05 -10.18 -11.94
C GLU A 19 -22.20 -9.34 -12.90
N CYS A 20 -21.00 -8.91 -12.48
CA CYS A 20 -20.08 -8.12 -13.30
C CYS A 20 -19.18 -9.07 -14.11
N THR A 21 -19.67 -9.53 -15.27
CA THR A 21 -18.99 -10.51 -16.13
C THR A 21 -18.03 -9.89 -17.15
N ASP A 22 -18.13 -8.59 -17.38
CA ASP A 22 -17.38 -7.80 -18.36
C ASP A 22 -16.21 -7.02 -17.75
N VAL A 23 -15.80 -7.34 -16.52
CA VAL A 23 -14.72 -6.62 -15.83
C VAL A 23 -13.38 -6.85 -16.53
N PRO A 24 -12.69 -5.78 -16.96
CA PRO A 24 -11.37 -5.89 -17.58
C PRO A 24 -10.36 -6.50 -16.59
N LYS A 25 -9.58 -7.49 -17.06
CA LYS A 25 -8.49 -8.06 -16.28
C LYS A 25 -7.41 -7.00 -16.04
N THR A 26 -6.91 -6.90 -14.80
CA THR A 26 -5.86 -5.92 -14.51
C THR A 26 -4.55 -6.26 -15.22
N ARG A 27 -3.92 -5.23 -15.80
CA ARG A 27 -2.56 -5.32 -16.32
C ARG A 27 -1.51 -5.20 -15.22
N PHE A 28 -1.90 -4.74 -14.02
CA PHE A 28 -1.02 -4.66 -12.88
C PHE A 28 -0.62 -6.06 -12.41
N LYS A 29 0.67 -6.26 -12.12
CA LYS A 29 1.17 -7.52 -11.56
C LYS A 29 2.02 -7.18 -10.34
N ILE A 30 1.74 -7.87 -9.24
CA ILE A 30 2.56 -7.78 -8.03
C ILE A 30 3.91 -8.42 -8.36
N LYS A 31 4.99 -7.64 -8.29
CA LYS A 31 6.34 -8.08 -8.62
C LYS A 31 7.23 -7.97 -7.39
N ALA A 32 7.76 -9.10 -6.93
CA ALA A 32 8.72 -9.13 -5.83
C ALA A 32 9.89 -8.17 -6.10
N GLY A 33 10.30 -7.43 -5.08
CA GLY A 33 11.36 -6.41 -5.18
C GLY A 33 10.94 -5.08 -5.83
N LYS A 34 9.93 -5.07 -6.72
CA LYS A 34 9.44 -3.86 -7.40
C LYS A 34 8.23 -3.22 -6.72
N THR A 35 7.17 -3.99 -6.49
CA THR A 35 5.95 -3.50 -5.83
C THR A 35 6.25 -3.17 -4.37
N LEU A 36 5.71 -2.04 -3.87
CA LEU A 36 5.84 -1.67 -2.47
C LEU A 36 5.15 -2.74 -1.60
N SER A 37 5.95 -3.58 -0.95
CA SER A 37 5.46 -4.60 -0.03
C SER A 37 5.25 -4.03 1.36
N GLU A 38 4.46 -4.72 2.17
CA GLU A 38 4.24 -4.38 3.57
C GLU A 38 5.53 -4.21 4.36
N ARG A 39 6.49 -5.14 4.18
CA ARG A 39 7.81 -5.04 4.82
C ARG A 39 8.53 -3.73 4.46
N LYS A 40 8.51 -3.34 3.18
CA LYS A 40 9.16 -2.10 2.72
C LYS A 40 8.38 -0.85 3.20
N TRP A 41 7.07 -0.96 3.31
CA TRP A 41 6.21 0.10 3.85
C TRP A 41 6.50 0.37 5.32
N ARG A 42 6.50 -0.67 6.16
CA ARG A 42 6.86 -0.56 7.59
C ARG A 42 8.27 0.03 7.78
N ALA A 43 9.22 -0.36 6.93
CA ALA A 43 10.59 0.18 6.95
C ALA A 43 10.76 1.59 6.36
N ALA A 44 9.69 2.21 5.85
CA ALA A 44 9.73 3.58 5.32
C ALA A 44 9.55 4.65 6.41
N PHE A 45 9.13 4.23 7.61
CA PHE A 45 8.94 5.09 8.76
C PHE A 45 10.21 5.16 9.62
N ASN A 46 10.45 6.30 10.27
CA ASN A 46 11.46 6.43 11.32
C ASN A 46 10.92 5.96 12.68
N ALA A 47 11.72 6.09 13.73
CA ALA A 47 11.37 5.65 15.09
C ALA A 47 10.15 6.41 15.65
N GLU A 48 9.98 7.67 15.26
CA GLU A 48 8.87 8.54 15.64
C GLU A 48 7.60 8.30 14.80
N GLY A 49 7.67 7.42 13.79
CA GLY A 49 6.55 7.13 12.89
C GLY A 49 6.37 8.13 11.75
N GLN A 50 7.33 9.00 11.46
CA GLN A 50 7.31 9.88 10.29
C GLN A 50 7.72 9.13 9.03
N LEU A 51 7.08 9.45 7.90
CA LEU A 51 7.27 8.79 6.62
C LEU A 51 8.29 9.52 5.74
N ASP A 52 9.27 8.79 5.19
CA ASP A 52 10.06 9.29 4.05
C ASP A 52 9.21 9.24 2.77
N ILE A 53 8.38 10.26 2.59
CA ILE A 53 7.40 10.32 1.49
C ILE A 53 8.09 10.37 0.12
N GLY A 54 9.24 11.04 0.00
CA GLY A 54 9.96 11.16 -1.27
C GLY A 54 10.46 9.81 -1.80
N LYS A 55 11.10 9.02 -0.94
CA LYS A 55 11.53 7.66 -1.30
C LYS A 55 10.35 6.72 -1.52
N THR A 56 9.27 6.91 -0.76
CA THR A 56 8.06 6.09 -0.88
C THR A 56 7.35 6.34 -2.21
N LEU A 57 7.07 7.59 -2.57
CA LEU A 57 6.48 7.98 -3.85
C LEU A 57 7.29 7.47 -5.03
N SER A 58 8.61 7.60 -4.95
CA SER A 58 9.54 7.07 -5.95
C SER A 58 9.39 5.56 -6.19
N ARG A 59 9.05 4.78 -5.17
CA ARG A 59 8.77 3.33 -5.31
C ARG A 59 7.38 3.07 -5.84
N ILE A 60 6.37 3.78 -5.32
CA ILE A 60 4.98 3.67 -5.75
C ILE A 60 4.85 3.97 -7.24
N HIS A 61 5.47 5.04 -7.71
CA HIS A 61 5.43 5.43 -9.12
C HIS A 61 5.99 4.33 -10.06
N ARG A 62 7.06 3.64 -9.65
CA ARG A 62 7.72 2.62 -10.48
C ARG A 62 7.11 1.23 -10.38
N GLY A 63 6.57 0.87 -9.21
CA GLY A 63 6.20 -0.51 -8.88
C GLY A 63 4.77 -0.72 -8.41
N GLY A 64 4.03 0.37 -8.15
CA GLY A 64 2.73 0.33 -7.52
C GLY A 64 2.76 -0.11 -6.05
N ILE A 65 1.56 -0.26 -5.49
CA ILE A 65 1.33 -0.60 -4.08
C ILE A 65 0.76 -2.01 -3.98
N HIS A 66 1.29 -2.81 -3.05
CA HIS A 66 0.71 -4.12 -2.77
C HIS A 66 -0.71 -3.97 -2.21
N PRO A 67 -1.73 -4.71 -2.71
CA PRO A 67 -3.12 -4.52 -2.30
C PRO A 67 -3.36 -4.59 -0.78
N SER A 68 -2.63 -5.45 -0.05
CA SER A 68 -2.78 -5.60 1.40
C SER A 68 -2.49 -4.34 2.22
N ILE A 69 -1.69 -3.40 1.71
CA ILE A 69 -1.35 -2.14 2.40
C ILE A 69 -1.94 -0.92 1.71
N ARG A 70 -2.78 -1.10 0.68
CA ARG A 70 -3.27 0.02 -0.13
C ARG A 70 -4.04 1.04 0.71
N GLY A 71 -4.87 0.57 1.64
CA GLY A 71 -5.65 1.44 2.54
C GLY A 71 -4.75 2.35 3.37
N GLU A 72 -3.74 1.81 4.05
CA GLU A 72 -2.79 2.60 4.85
C GLU A 72 -2.00 3.61 4.03
N VAL A 73 -1.49 3.19 2.87
CA VAL A 73 -0.70 4.07 2.00
C VAL A 73 -1.54 5.23 1.47
N TRP A 74 -2.81 4.98 1.13
CA TRP A 74 -3.71 6.01 0.60
C TRP A 74 -4.01 7.13 1.59
N GLU A 75 -4.02 6.87 2.89
CA GLU A 75 -4.16 7.93 3.89
C GLU A 75 -3.06 9.01 3.74
N PHE A 76 -1.84 8.63 3.36
CA PHE A 76 -0.78 9.61 3.09
C PHE A 76 -0.90 10.24 1.70
N LEU A 77 -1.24 9.45 0.67
CA LEU A 77 -1.33 9.97 -0.71
C LEU A 77 -2.48 10.97 -0.89
N LEU A 78 -3.56 10.82 -0.11
CA LEU A 78 -4.72 11.70 -0.13
C LEU A 78 -4.59 12.88 0.86
N GLY A 79 -3.48 12.98 1.57
CA GLY A 79 -3.25 14.06 2.54
C GLY A 79 -4.07 13.93 3.83
N CYS A 80 -4.67 12.76 4.09
CA CYS A 80 -5.36 12.48 5.35
C CYS A 80 -4.40 12.47 6.54
N TYR A 81 -3.14 12.10 6.30
CA TYR A 81 -2.02 12.22 7.25
C TYR A 81 -0.88 13.04 6.64
N ASP A 82 -0.29 13.91 7.46
CA ASP A 82 0.97 14.56 7.13
C ASP A 82 2.11 13.53 7.19
N PRO A 83 3.01 13.42 6.19
CA PRO A 83 4.19 12.56 6.29
C PRO A 83 5.09 12.82 7.50
N LYS A 84 5.05 14.02 8.08
CA LYS A 84 5.79 14.41 9.28
C LYS A 84 5.04 14.14 10.58
N SER A 85 3.79 13.68 10.51
CA SER A 85 3.06 13.30 11.71
C SER A 85 3.69 12.08 12.37
N THR A 86 3.59 12.00 13.70
CA THR A 86 3.97 10.80 14.44
C THR A 86 2.91 9.71 14.32
N TYR A 87 3.21 8.53 14.87
CA TYR A 87 2.21 7.47 14.97
C TYR A 87 1.06 7.89 15.90
N GLU A 88 1.37 8.44 17.07
CA GLU A 88 0.39 8.85 18.09
C GLU A 88 -0.56 9.92 17.55
N GLU A 89 -0.05 10.91 16.83
CA GLU A 89 -0.88 11.94 16.19
C GLU A 89 -1.89 11.34 15.21
N ARG A 90 -1.46 10.35 14.41
CA ARG A 90 -2.36 9.65 13.48
C ARG A 90 -3.39 8.81 14.19
N GLU A 91 -3.02 8.16 15.30
CA GLU A 91 -3.98 7.42 16.11
C GLU A 91 -5.07 8.36 16.68
N GLN A 92 -4.71 9.56 17.13
CA GLN A 92 -5.70 10.56 17.56
C GLN A 92 -6.64 10.98 16.41
N ILE A 93 -6.10 11.19 15.21
CA ILE A 93 -6.92 11.48 14.02
C ILE A 93 -7.88 10.33 13.72
N ARG A 94 -7.43 9.07 13.81
CA ARG A 94 -8.28 7.88 13.58
C ARG A 94 -9.40 7.76 14.60
N LEU A 95 -9.10 8.00 15.88
CA LEU A 95 -10.09 7.95 16.96
C LEU A 95 -11.16 9.03 16.75
N ARG A 96 -10.79 10.22 16.29
CA ARG A 96 -11.75 11.31 16.02
C ARG A 96 -12.69 11.05 14.84
N ARG A 97 -12.30 10.22 13.88
CA ARG A 97 -13.11 9.88 12.69
C ARG A 97 -14.12 8.76 12.94
N ARG A 98 -13.96 7.99 14.02
CA ARG A 98 -14.85 6.88 14.41
C ARG A 98 -15.94 7.38 15.35
#